data_AF-A0A975QNU7-F1
#
_entry.id   AF-A0A975QNU7-F1
#
_cell.length_a   1.000
_cell.length_b   1.000
_cell.length_c   1.000
_cell.angle_alpha   90.00
_cell.angle_beta   90.00
_cell.angle_gamma   90.00
#
_symmetry.space_group_name_H-M   'P 1'
#
loop_
_entity.id
_entity.type
_entity.pdbx_description
1 polymer ?
#
loop_
_entity_poly.entity_id
_entity_poly.type
_entity_poly.pdbx_seq_one_letter_code
_entity_poly.pdbx_strand_id
1 'polypeptide(L)'
;MSINVFNETEIELIKNNPNVKRVSSKSITYTLEFKIDFMHEYRGGKLPRQIFIEHGFDVDIIGMKRIEQCATRWKRLYNDGGVVSLDDSRKDNRGRYKHEIQTEEQEIEKLKAKIALIEMENDMLKKLDESERRNGKEIRKSDKFEMIKKSSINLEDQEYKIIYVVWQKYQEVVTITTIQKNQRRIE
;
A
#
# COMPACT_ATOMS: atom_id res chain seq x y z
N MET A 1 17.24 14.33 -27.52
CA MET A 1 16.54 13.03 -27.60
C MET A 1 15.08 13.30 -27.90
N SER A 2 14.52 12.76 -28.99
CA SER A 2 13.09 12.88 -29.28
C SER A 2 12.29 12.01 -28.31
N ILE A 3 11.16 12.53 -27.84
CA ILE A 3 10.19 11.76 -27.06
C ILE A 3 9.30 11.07 -28.09
N ASN A 4 9.36 9.74 -28.19
CA ASN A 4 8.41 8.99 -29.00
C ASN A 4 7.01 9.20 -28.41
N VAL A 5 6.14 9.82 -29.19
CA VAL A 5 4.75 10.14 -28.83
C VAL A 5 3.87 9.01 -29.32
N PHE A 6 2.93 8.56 -28.48
CA PHE A 6 1.95 7.55 -28.85
C PHE A 6 0.87 8.14 -29.75
N ASN A 7 0.47 7.37 -30.75
CA ASN A 7 -0.68 7.66 -31.60
C ASN A 7 -2.00 7.39 -30.86
N GLU A 8 -3.12 7.94 -31.33
CA GLU A 8 -4.43 7.74 -30.67
C GLU A 8 -4.82 6.25 -30.59
N THR A 9 -4.55 5.48 -31.65
CA THR A 9 -4.81 4.04 -31.68
C THR A 9 -3.97 3.27 -30.66
N GLU A 10 -2.68 3.62 -30.53
CA GLU A 10 -1.78 3.02 -29.54
C GLU A 10 -2.21 3.36 -28.11
N ILE A 11 -2.67 4.59 -27.89
CA ILE A 11 -3.19 5.04 -26.59
C ILE A 11 -4.41 4.21 -26.21
N GLU A 12 -5.35 3.98 -27.13
CA GLU A 12 -6.53 3.15 -26.87
C GLU A 12 -6.18 1.70 -26.57
N LEU A 13 -5.25 1.10 -27.33
CA LEU A 13 -4.77 -0.26 -27.10
C LEU A 13 -4.15 -0.41 -25.70
N ILE A 14 -3.29 0.52 -25.31
CA ILE A 14 -2.65 0.49 -23.98
C ILE A 14 -3.68 0.73 -22.87
N LYS A 15 -4.66 1.63 -23.10
CA LYS A 15 -5.68 1.99 -22.12
C LYS A 15 -6.64 0.84 -21.81
N ASN A 16 -6.83 -0.10 -22.74
CA ASN A 16 -7.68 -1.27 -22.53
C ASN A 16 -7.07 -2.31 -21.57
N ASN A 17 -5.78 -2.23 -21.26
CA ASN A 17 -5.13 -3.17 -20.35
C ASN A 17 -5.47 -2.83 -18.87
N PRO A 18 -5.94 -3.79 -18.05
CA PRO A 18 -6.30 -3.55 -16.64
C PRO A 18 -5.13 -3.08 -15.76
N ASN A 19 -3.88 -3.34 -16.16
CA ASN A 19 -2.67 -2.95 -15.44
C ASN A 19 -2.29 -1.48 -15.67
N VAL A 20 -3.08 -0.74 -16.46
CA VAL A 20 -2.87 0.66 -16.79
C VAL A 20 -3.88 1.54 -16.08
N LYS A 21 -3.37 2.50 -15.33
CA LYS A 21 -4.19 3.49 -14.61
C LYS A 21 -4.52 4.70 -15.47
N ARG A 22 -3.56 5.17 -16.27
CA ARG A 22 -3.74 6.32 -17.17
C ARG A 22 -2.72 6.29 -18.29
N VAL A 23 -3.14 6.65 -19.49
CA VAL A 23 -2.25 6.86 -20.64
C VAL A 23 -2.35 8.31 -21.09
N SER A 24 -1.21 8.90 -21.40
CA SER A 24 -1.06 10.17 -22.10
C SER A 24 -0.18 9.93 -23.33
N SER A 25 -0.21 10.86 -24.28
CA SER A 25 0.59 10.77 -25.52
C SER A 25 2.08 10.58 -25.26
N LYS A 26 2.60 10.96 -24.10
CA LYS A 26 4.03 10.83 -23.75
C LYS A 26 4.33 9.82 -22.66
N SER A 27 3.34 9.40 -21.87
CA SER A 27 3.59 8.63 -20.64
C SER A 27 2.47 7.67 -20.30
N ILE A 28 2.85 6.55 -19.68
CA ILE A 28 1.95 5.53 -19.17
C ILE A 28 2.08 5.53 -17.64
N THR A 29 0.96 5.61 -16.96
CA THR A 29 0.85 5.44 -15.51
C THR A 29 0.27 4.05 -15.25
N TYR A 30 1.05 3.22 -14.60
CA TYR A 30 0.65 1.87 -14.21
C TYR A 30 -0.08 1.83 -12.88
N THR A 31 -0.90 0.81 -12.67
CA THR A 31 -1.57 0.53 -11.40
C THR A 31 -0.57 0.17 -10.31
N LEU A 32 -0.96 0.24 -9.04
CA LEU A 32 -0.05 -0.10 -7.94
C LEU A 32 0.14 -1.62 -7.86
N GLU A 33 -0.97 -2.34 -8.04
CA GLU A 33 -1.07 -3.79 -8.10
C GLU A 33 -0.05 -4.36 -9.09
N PHE A 34 -0.06 -3.85 -10.33
CA PHE A 34 0.90 -4.30 -11.34
C PHE A 34 2.36 -4.04 -10.96
N LYS A 35 2.68 -2.91 -10.31
CA LYS A 35 4.07 -2.64 -9.88
C LYS A 35 4.52 -3.61 -8.79
N ILE A 36 3.61 -4.00 -7.89
CA ILE A 36 3.90 -4.96 -6.82
C ILE A 36 4.16 -6.33 -7.45
N ASP A 37 3.25 -6.80 -8.31
CA ASP A 37 3.39 -8.08 -9.01
C ASP A 37 4.67 -8.11 -9.86
N PHE A 38 4.93 -7.02 -10.59
CA PHE A 38 6.15 -6.86 -11.36
C PHE A 38 7.40 -7.03 -10.48
N MET A 39 7.45 -6.38 -9.33
CA MET A 39 8.62 -6.46 -8.44
C MET A 39 8.77 -7.85 -7.82
N HIS A 40 7.67 -8.52 -7.51
CA HIS A 40 7.68 -9.90 -7.03
C HIS A 40 8.29 -10.84 -8.08
N GLU A 41 7.78 -10.78 -9.32
CA GLU A 41 8.26 -11.62 -10.42
C GLU A 41 9.69 -11.30 -10.87
N TYR A 42 10.04 -10.02 -10.89
CA TYR A 42 11.38 -9.56 -11.24
C TYR A 42 12.43 -10.05 -10.23
N ARG A 43 12.09 -10.10 -8.93
CA ARG A 43 12.95 -10.72 -7.91
C ARG A 43 13.02 -12.24 -8.03
N GLY A 44 11.98 -12.86 -8.59
CA GLY A 44 11.97 -14.27 -9.00
C GLY A 44 12.87 -14.58 -10.21
N GLY A 45 13.53 -13.58 -10.81
CA GLY A 45 14.49 -13.76 -11.90
C GLY A 45 13.90 -13.63 -13.31
N LYS A 46 12.60 -13.31 -13.44
CA LYS A 46 12.00 -13.04 -14.76
C LYS A 46 12.50 -11.72 -15.34
N LEU A 47 12.64 -11.69 -16.67
CA LEU A 47 13.04 -10.48 -17.38
C LEU A 47 11.88 -9.49 -17.47
N PRO A 48 12.13 -8.17 -17.37
CA PRO A 48 11.08 -7.15 -17.48
C PRO A 48 10.22 -7.29 -18.74
N ARG A 49 10.84 -7.62 -19.87
CA ARG A 49 10.14 -7.87 -21.13
C ARG A 49 9.08 -8.97 -21.00
N GLN A 50 9.45 -10.07 -20.35
CA GLN A 50 8.59 -11.24 -20.20
C GLN A 50 7.39 -10.91 -19.30
N ILE A 51 7.64 -10.23 -18.17
CA ILE A 51 6.58 -9.83 -17.24
C ILE A 51 5.55 -8.93 -17.93
N PHE A 52 6.00 -7.98 -18.76
CA PHE A 52 5.09 -7.12 -19.52
C PHE A 52 4.23 -7.92 -20.51
N ILE A 53 4.81 -8.89 -21.23
CA ILE A 53 4.06 -9.76 -22.16
C ILE A 53 3.02 -10.59 -21.41
N GLU A 54 3.40 -11.21 -20.29
CA GLU A 54 2.52 -12.04 -19.47
C GLU A 54 1.34 -11.24 -18.89
N HIS A 55 1.54 -9.96 -18.59
CA HIS A 55 0.49 -9.04 -18.17
C HIS A 55 -0.28 -8.38 -19.33
N GLY A 56 -0.15 -8.91 -20.54
CA GLY A 56 -0.94 -8.51 -21.71
C GLY A 56 -0.50 -7.18 -22.34
N PHE A 57 0.75 -6.78 -22.17
CA PHE A 57 1.30 -5.62 -22.85
C PHE A 57 1.99 -6.00 -24.16
N ASP A 58 1.73 -5.19 -25.19
CA ASP A 58 2.50 -5.23 -26.42
C ASP A 58 3.82 -4.47 -26.23
N VAL A 59 4.92 -5.23 -26.18
CA VAL A 59 6.28 -4.72 -25.98
C VAL A 59 6.74 -3.85 -27.15
N ASP A 60 6.26 -4.12 -28.37
CA ASP A 60 6.68 -3.37 -29.55
C ASP A 60 6.04 -1.98 -29.56
N ILE A 61 4.77 -1.88 -29.13
CA ILE A 61 4.07 -0.59 -28.96
C ILE A 61 4.69 0.24 -27.83
N ILE A 62 4.98 -0.38 -26.67
CA ILE A 62 5.56 0.35 -25.53
C ILE A 62 7.02 0.72 -25.79
N GLY A 63 7.76 -0.19 -26.41
CA GLY A 63 9.19 -0.07 -26.65
C GLY A 63 10.05 -0.46 -25.45
N MET A 64 11.10 -1.23 -25.73
CA MET A 64 12.02 -1.80 -24.74
C MET A 64 12.65 -0.76 -23.81
N LYS A 65 13.05 0.40 -24.33
CA LYS A 65 13.68 1.46 -23.53
C LYS A 65 12.76 1.97 -22.42
N ARG A 66 11.43 2.03 -22.66
CA ARG A 66 10.47 2.43 -21.62
C ARG A 66 10.32 1.37 -20.55
N ILE A 67 10.30 0.10 -20.94
CA ILE A 67 10.22 -1.04 -20.01
C ILE A 67 11.43 -1.06 -19.08
N GLU A 68 12.64 -0.92 -19.62
CA GLU A 68 13.89 -0.89 -18.84
C GLU A 68 13.93 0.29 -17.86
N GLN A 69 13.48 1.47 -18.29
CA GLN A 69 13.39 2.65 -17.43
C GLN A 69 12.38 2.47 -16.31
N CYS A 70 11.22 1.86 -16.59
CA CYS A 70 10.21 1.53 -15.58
C CYS A 70 10.78 0.54 -14.55
N ALA A 71 11.39 -0.55 -15.02
CA ALA A 71 12.01 -1.55 -14.16
C ALA A 71 13.10 -0.94 -13.26
N THR A 72 13.98 -0.12 -13.82
CA THR A 72 15.03 0.58 -13.07
C THR A 72 14.44 1.50 -12.01
N ARG A 73 13.39 2.26 -12.37
CA ARG A 73 12.70 3.18 -11.45
C ARG A 73 12.03 2.43 -10.30
N TRP A 74 11.28 1.37 -10.59
CA TRP A 74 10.57 0.59 -9.57
C TRP A 74 11.52 -0.18 -8.67
N LYS A 75 12.59 -0.73 -9.22
CA LYS A 75 13.67 -1.35 -8.43
C LYS A 75 14.26 -0.37 -7.42
N ARG A 76 14.55 0.86 -7.84
CA ARG A 76 15.06 1.91 -6.95
C ARG A 76 14.06 2.23 -5.84
N LEU A 77 12.81 2.54 -6.21
CA LEU A 77 11.76 2.87 -5.23
C LEU A 77 11.54 1.74 -4.22
N TYR A 78 11.52 0.50 -4.70
CA TYR A 78 11.36 -0.67 -3.85
C TYR A 78 12.53 -0.86 -2.88
N ASN A 79 13.77 -0.59 -3.32
CA ASN A 79 14.93 -0.66 -2.44
C ASN A 79 14.94 0.44 -1.37
N ASP A 80 14.42 1.63 -1.71
CA ASP A 80 14.42 2.79 -0.81
C ASP A 80 13.36 2.67 0.30
N GLY A 81 12.17 2.11 0.00
CA GLY A 81 11.09 2.02 0.99
C GLY A 81 10.02 0.97 0.71
N GLY A 82 10.42 -0.14 0.06
CA GLY A 82 9.58 -1.31 -0.16
C GLY A 82 8.33 -1.04 -1.00
N VAL A 83 7.27 -1.81 -0.72
CA VAL A 83 5.98 -1.72 -1.43
C VAL A 83 5.33 -0.34 -1.31
N VAL A 84 5.43 0.29 -0.12
CA VAL A 84 4.85 1.62 0.13
C VAL A 84 5.41 2.67 -0.82
N SER A 85 6.71 2.56 -1.15
CA SER A 85 7.37 3.50 -2.05
C SER A 85 7.04 3.31 -3.53
N LEU A 86 6.34 2.23 -3.91
CA LEU A 86 5.86 2.04 -5.29
C LEU A 86 4.59 2.84 -5.61
N ASP A 87 3.85 3.27 -4.58
CA ASP A 87 2.67 4.11 -4.78
C ASP A 87 3.06 5.54 -5.20
N ASP A 88 2.15 6.18 -5.94
CA ASP A 88 2.34 7.55 -6.40
C ASP A 88 2.11 8.53 -5.24
N SER A 89 3.19 8.84 -4.51
CA SER A 89 3.21 9.77 -3.38
C SER A 89 2.76 11.21 -3.71
N ARG A 90 2.53 11.52 -4.98
CA ARG A 90 1.93 12.80 -5.40
C ARG A 90 0.51 13.00 -4.87
N LYS A 91 -0.18 11.94 -4.45
CA LYS A 91 -1.49 12.05 -3.78
C LYS A 91 -1.39 12.71 -2.39
N ASP A 92 -0.32 12.43 -1.66
CA ASP A 92 -0.11 12.99 -0.31
C ASP A 92 0.61 14.34 -0.31
N ASN A 93 1.23 14.71 -1.43
CA ASN A 93 1.68 16.08 -1.65
C ASN A 93 0.46 16.99 -1.88
N ARG A 94 -0.23 17.32 -0.78
CA ARG A 94 -1.20 18.42 -0.69
C ARG A 94 -0.49 19.78 -0.82
N GLY A 95 0.31 19.97 -1.87
CA GLY A 95 1.05 21.21 -2.15
C GLY A 95 1.76 21.80 -0.94
N ARG A 96 1.80 23.14 -0.89
CA ARG A 96 2.22 23.93 0.27
C ARG A 96 1.38 23.50 1.47
N TYR A 97 2.02 23.10 2.58
CA TYR A 97 1.36 22.83 3.86
C TYR A 97 0.32 23.92 4.13
N LYS A 98 -0.97 23.59 3.93
CA LYS A 98 -2.05 24.46 4.36
C LYS A 98 -1.99 24.36 5.88
N HIS A 99 -1.66 25.45 6.57
CA HIS A 99 -2.02 25.58 7.96
C HIS A 99 -3.55 25.56 8.01
N GLU A 100 -4.12 24.36 8.02
CA GLU A 100 -5.48 24.15 8.47
C GLU A 100 -5.47 24.58 9.93
N ILE A 101 -6.26 25.62 10.24
CA ILE A 101 -6.55 25.98 11.62
C ILE A 101 -7.23 24.75 12.19
N GLN A 102 -6.48 23.93 12.95
CA GLN A 102 -7.03 22.75 13.57
C GLN A 102 -8.11 23.22 14.54
N THR A 103 -9.28 22.61 14.46
CA THR A 103 -10.28 22.85 15.51
C THR A 103 -9.73 22.27 16.81
N GLU A 104 -10.11 22.88 17.94
CA GLU A 104 -9.71 22.39 19.26
C GLU A 104 -10.09 20.91 19.45
N GLU A 105 -11.20 20.47 18.86
CA GLU A 105 -11.63 19.06 18.85
C GLU A 105 -10.66 18.12 18.13
N GLN A 106 -10.15 18.51 16.95
CA GLN A 106 -9.17 17.71 16.21
C GLN A 106 -7.82 17.63 16.94
N GLU A 107 -7.44 18.70 17.63
CA GLU A 107 -6.23 18.72 18.45
C GLU A 107 -6.39 17.83 19.69
N ILE A 108 -7.55 17.88 20.35
CA ILE A 108 -7.90 16.98 21.46
C ILE A 108 -7.85 15.52 21.00
N GLU A 109 -8.37 15.20 19.82
CA GLU A 109 -8.36 13.83 19.28
C GLU A 109 -6.93 13.34 19.01
N LYS A 110 -6.08 14.17 18.40
CA LYS A 110 -4.66 13.85 18.20
C LYS A 110 -3.92 13.66 19.52
N LEU A 111 -4.17 14.53 20.50
CA LEU A 111 -3.56 14.42 21.83
C LEU A 111 -4.01 13.14 22.54
N LYS A 112 -5.30 12.78 22.45
CA LYS A 112 -5.81 11.51 22.98
C LYS A 112 -5.16 10.30 22.32
N ALA A 113 -5.02 10.29 20.99
CA ALA A 113 -4.34 9.23 20.27
C ALA A 113 -2.87 9.10 20.69
N LYS A 114 -2.19 10.24 20.88
CA LYS A 114 -0.80 10.28 21.37
C LYS A 114 -0.67 9.76 22.80
N ILE A 115 -1.61 10.12 23.69
CA ILE A 115 -1.65 9.59 25.06
C ILE A 115 -1.83 8.08 25.05
N ALA A 116 -2.80 7.57 24.28
CA ALA A 116 -3.04 6.14 24.17
C ALA A 116 -1.81 5.37 23.66
N LEU A 117 -1.10 5.91 22.66
CA LEU A 117 0.14 5.32 22.17
C LEU A 117 1.24 5.29 23.25
N ILE A 118 1.42 6.38 23.99
CA ILE A 118 2.40 6.45 25.09
C ILE A 118 2.03 5.47 26.22
N GLU A 119 0.74 5.33 26.52
CA GLU A 119 0.25 4.37 27.52
C GLU A 119 0.55 2.92 27.09
N MET A 120 0.35 2.59 25.81
CA MET A 120 0.71 1.28 25.25
C MET A 120 2.22 1.05 25.29
N GLU A 121 3.04 2.04 24.93
CA GLU A 121 4.50 1.96 25.04
C GLU A 121 4.94 1.68 26.49
N ASN A 122 4.34 2.38 27.46
CA ASN A 122 4.62 2.18 28.88
C ASN A 122 4.19 0.79 29.39
N ASP A 123 3.03 0.28 28.96
CA ASP A 123 2.58 -1.07 29.32
C ASP A 123 3.53 -2.16 28.77
N MET A 124 4.02 -1.97 27.54
CA MET A 124 5.02 -2.88 26.95
C MET A 124 6.35 -2.83 27.70
N LEU A 125 6.82 -1.64 28.08
CA LEU A 125 8.04 -1.49 28.88
C LEU A 125 7.90 -2.18 30.24
N LYS A 126 6.72 -2.10 30.89
CA LYS A 126 6.45 -2.82 32.15
C LYS A 126 6.49 -4.34 31.96
N LYS A 127 5.86 -4.87 30.90
CA LYS A 127 5.89 -6.30 30.58
C LYS A 127 7.31 -6.81 30.30
N LEU A 128 8.15 -6.00 29.67
CA LEU A 128 9.56 -6.31 29.46
C LEU A 128 10.34 -6.35 30.77
N ASP A 129 10.19 -5.34 31.64
CA ASP A 129 10.82 -5.29 32.97
C ASP A 129 10.42 -6.50 33.84
N GLU A 130 9.15 -6.88 33.83
CA GLU A 130 8.67 -8.09 34.50
C GLU A 130 9.26 -9.39 33.95
N SER A 131 9.48 -9.46 32.63
CA SER A 131 10.11 -10.61 31.98
C SER A 131 11.59 -10.71 32.34
N GLU A 132 12.30 -9.58 32.43
CA GLU A 132 13.69 -9.51 32.87
C GLU A 132 13.85 -9.95 34.32
N ARG A 133 12.98 -9.49 35.22
CA ARG A 133 12.95 -9.93 36.61
C ARG A 133 12.69 -11.43 36.74
N ARG A 134 11.78 -11.98 35.92
CA ARG A 134 11.47 -13.43 35.92
C ARG A 134 12.62 -14.29 35.38
N ASN A 135 13.32 -13.83 34.35
CA ASN A 135 14.37 -14.60 33.68
C ASN A 135 15.77 -14.34 34.23
N GLY A 136 15.94 -13.38 35.14
CA GLY A 136 17.22 -13.05 35.79
C GLY A 136 18.30 -12.54 34.84
N LYS A 137 17.93 -12.13 33.63
CA LYS A 137 18.83 -11.63 32.58
C LYS A 137 18.28 -10.33 32.02
N GLU A 138 19.10 -9.30 32.06
CA GLU A 138 18.83 -8.03 31.40
C GLU A 138 18.90 -8.22 29.88
N ILE A 139 17.80 -7.92 29.21
CA ILE A 139 17.68 -7.94 27.76
C ILE A 139 18.41 -6.71 27.23
N ARG A 140 19.24 -6.87 26.20
CA ARG A 140 19.98 -5.75 25.62
C ARG A 140 19.01 -4.72 25.04
N LYS A 141 19.37 -3.44 25.12
CA LYS A 141 18.55 -2.33 24.60
C LYS A 141 18.15 -2.55 23.14
N SER A 142 19.06 -3.04 22.29
CA SER A 142 18.80 -3.39 20.88
C SER A 142 17.66 -4.40 20.73
N ASP A 143 17.67 -5.43 21.58
CA ASP A 143 16.76 -6.56 21.48
C ASP A 143 15.37 -6.16 22.01
N LYS A 144 15.31 -5.28 23.04
CA LYS A 144 14.07 -4.64 23.49
C LYS A 144 13.41 -3.85 22.36
N PHE A 145 14.19 -3.04 21.63
CA PHE A 145 13.69 -2.27 20.49
C PHE A 145 13.16 -3.17 19.37
N GLU A 146 13.86 -4.27 19.03
CA GLU A 146 13.38 -5.22 18.03
C GLU A 146 12.11 -5.96 18.46
N MET A 147 11.98 -6.33 19.73
CA MET A 147 10.79 -6.99 20.27
C MET A 147 9.58 -6.06 20.25
N ILE A 148 9.76 -4.79 20.62
CA ILE A 148 8.72 -3.77 20.52
C ILE A 148 8.30 -3.59 19.05
N LYS A 149 9.26 -3.42 18.14
CA LYS A 149 9.00 -3.25 16.70
C LYS A 149 8.27 -4.45 16.06
N LYS A 150 8.68 -5.68 16.38
CA LYS A 150 8.00 -6.92 15.92
C LYS A 150 6.58 -7.02 16.47
N SER A 151 6.33 -6.51 17.66
CA SER A 151 5.00 -6.52 18.29
C SER A 151 4.09 -5.42 17.73
N SER A 152 4.63 -4.25 17.39
CA SER A 152 3.92 -3.17 16.69
C SER A 152 3.45 -3.57 15.29
N ILE A 153 4.27 -4.32 14.55
CA ILE A 153 3.89 -4.90 13.25
C ILE A 153 2.69 -5.85 13.40
N ASN A 154 2.69 -6.66 14.46
CA ASN A 154 1.55 -7.53 14.77
C ASN A 154 0.29 -6.77 15.20
N LEU A 155 0.40 -5.55 15.75
CA LEU A 155 -0.74 -4.71 16.12
C LEU A 155 -1.38 -4.03 14.90
N GLU A 156 -0.60 -3.53 13.95
CA GLU A 156 -1.10 -3.08 12.65
C GLU A 156 -1.81 -4.23 11.91
N ASP A 157 -1.23 -5.45 11.91
CA ASP A 157 -1.87 -6.65 11.35
C ASP A 157 -3.18 -7.03 12.07
N GLN A 158 -3.32 -6.75 13.38
CA GLN A 158 -4.58 -6.96 14.12
C GLN A 158 -5.62 -5.89 13.76
N GLU A 159 -5.22 -4.63 13.57
CA GLU A 159 -6.10 -3.58 13.08
C GLU A 159 -6.61 -3.90 11.67
N TYR A 160 -5.74 -4.37 10.76
CA TYR A 160 -6.15 -4.85 9.43
C TYR A 160 -7.09 -6.06 9.52
N LYS A 161 -6.88 -6.98 10.46
CA LYS A 161 -7.76 -8.13 10.69
C LYS A 161 -9.12 -7.73 11.25
N ILE A 162 -9.17 -6.75 12.16
CA ILE A 162 -10.42 -6.19 12.69
C ILE A 162 -11.19 -5.44 11.59
N ILE A 163 -10.51 -4.58 10.82
CA ILE A 163 -11.11 -3.85 9.69
C ILE A 163 -11.67 -4.83 8.65
N TYR A 164 -10.93 -5.89 8.32
CA TYR A 164 -11.37 -6.91 7.38
C TYR A 164 -12.60 -7.68 7.89
N VAL A 165 -12.61 -8.09 9.16
CA VAL A 165 -13.75 -8.79 9.77
C VAL A 165 -15.00 -7.90 9.84
N VAL A 166 -14.84 -6.62 10.16
CA VAL A 166 -15.94 -5.63 10.18
C VAL A 166 -16.48 -5.41 8.77
N TRP A 167 -15.62 -5.33 7.75
CA TRP A 167 -16.02 -5.19 6.35
C TRP A 167 -16.78 -6.41 5.82
N GLN A 168 -16.34 -7.63 6.15
CA GLN A 168 -17.04 -8.87 5.80
C GLN A 168 -18.46 -8.92 6.40
N LYS A 169 -18.60 -8.60 7.69
CA LYS A 169 -19.92 -8.53 8.34
C LYS A 169 -20.83 -7.47 7.72
N TYR A 170 -20.28 -6.34 7.29
CA TYR A 170 -21.06 -5.31 6.61
C TYR A 170 -21.63 -5.82 5.27
N GLN A 171 -20.83 -6.55 4.47
CA GLN A 171 -21.29 -7.15 3.21
C GLN A 171 -22.38 -8.21 3.43
N GLU A 172 -22.28 -9.03 4.48
CA GLU A 172 -23.32 -10.00 4.84
C GLU A 172 -24.65 -9.32 5.21
N VAL A 173 -24.63 -8.25 6.01
CA VAL A 173 -25.86 -7.53 6.39
C VAL A 173 -26.52 -6.85 5.18
N VAL A 174 -25.72 -6.28 4.27
CA VAL A 174 -26.22 -5.62 3.05
C VAL A 174 -26.82 -6.64 2.07
N THR A 175 -26.21 -7.81 1.93
CA THR A 175 -26.74 -8.87 1.07
C THR A 175 -28.03 -9.48 1.63
N ILE A 176 -28.07 -9.77 2.94
CA ILE A 176 -29.27 -10.29 3.61
C ILE A 176 -30.46 -9.33 3.49
N THR A 177 -30.24 -8.03 3.72
CA THR A 177 -31.31 -7.02 3.61
C THR A 177 -31.81 -6.85 2.18
N THR A 178 -30.93 -7.02 1.19
CA THR A 178 -31.28 -6.98 -0.25
C THR A 178 -32.09 -8.22 -0.64
N ILE A 179 -31.71 -9.41 -0.17
CA ILE A 179 -32.43 -10.67 -0.40
C ILE A 179 -33.84 -10.61 0.24
N GLN A 180 -33.95 -10.12 1.48
CA GLN A 180 -35.25 -9.95 2.16
C GLN A 180 -36.16 -8.90 1.50
N LYS A 181 -35.60 -7.85 0.90
CA LYS A 181 -36.36 -6.87 0.10
C LYS A 181 -36.86 -7.45 -1.22
N ASN A 182 -36.10 -8.34 -1.84
CA ASN A 182 -36.52 -9.01 -3.08
C ASN A 182 -37.58 -10.09 -2.83
N GLN A 183 -37.49 -10.83 -1.72
CA GLN A 183 -38.52 -11.82 -1.36
C GLN A 183 -39.88 -11.15 -1.05
N ARG A 184 -39.89 -10.00 -0.36
CA ARG A 184 -41.10 -9.19 -0.12
C ARG A 184 -41.71 -8.51 -1.36
N ARG A 185 -41.03 -8.57 -2.52
CA ARG A 185 -41.53 -8.03 -3.79
C ARG A 185 -42.16 -9.11 -4.69
N ILE A 186 -42.00 -10.39 -4.33
CA ILE A 186 -42.45 -11.54 -5.12
C ILE A 186 -43.74 -12.18 -4.53
N GLU A 187 -44.11 -11.80 -3.30
CA GLU A 187 -45.44 -12.02 -2.69
C GLU A 187 -46.37 -10.83 -2.93
#